data_AF-A0A1I5STV7-F1
#
_entry.id   AF-A0A1I5STV7-F1
#
_cell.length_a   1.000
_cell.length_b   1.000
_cell.length_c   1.000
_cell.angle_alpha   90.00
_cell.angle_beta   90.00
_cell.angle_gamma   90.00
#
_symmetry.space_group_name_H-M   'P 1'
#
loop_
_entity.id
_entity.type
_entity.pdbx_description
1 polymer ?
#
loop_
_entity_poly.entity_id
_entity_poly.type
_entity_poly.pdbx_seq_one_letter_code
_entity_poly.pdbx_strand_id
1 'polypeptide(L)'
;MAISNVMTRSLLSASSAMKQVRAQEGIKKQMEGKAGVLKAEIKQDSGRGGDTAKKEEELAVMEKKATDIGNMQMNQLSEMNKNMDKALKADAEEQKRAEKLEEQRDKKRAEKREQLGELQEKIAESTVSVDGAEVTVVSAPDTKTGEVHLDEAIASTSASEVKTAITGSVTMDTKV
;
A
#
# COMPACT_ATOMS: atom_id res chain seq x y z
N MET A 1 -10.69 -8.03 -8.77
CA MET A 1 -10.18 -8.01 -7.38
C MET A 1 -8.82 -7.35 -7.40
N ALA A 2 -8.73 -6.08 -7.00
CA ALA A 2 -7.44 -5.41 -6.82
C ALA A 2 -6.86 -5.86 -5.47
N ILE A 3 -5.55 -6.11 -5.40
CA ILE A 3 -4.87 -6.36 -4.14
C ILE A 3 -4.82 -5.02 -3.39
N SER A 4 -5.39 -4.94 -2.19
CA SER A 4 -5.34 -3.71 -1.40
C SER A 4 -3.94 -3.42 -0.88
N ASN A 5 -3.75 -2.19 -0.41
CA ASN A 5 -2.52 -1.76 0.25
C ASN A 5 -2.21 -2.63 1.48
N VAL A 6 -3.23 -3.03 2.23
CA VAL A 6 -3.11 -3.90 3.41
C VAL A 6 -2.57 -5.28 3.00
N MET A 7 -3.17 -5.91 2.00
CA MET A 7 -2.74 -7.22 1.53
C MET A 7 -1.33 -7.18 0.92
N THR A 8 -1.01 -6.13 0.15
CA THR A 8 0.32 -5.92 -0.43
C THR A 8 1.39 -5.85 0.66
N ARG A 9 1.16 -5.08 1.72
CA ARG A 9 2.10 -4.95 2.85
C ARG A 9 2.26 -6.27 3.62
N SER A 10 1.17 -7.01 3.82
CA SER A 10 1.20 -8.31 4.48
C SER A 10 2.02 -9.33 3.69
N LEU A 11 1.77 -9.44 2.38
CA LEU A 11 2.53 -10.33 1.49
C LEU A 11 4.03 -9.98 1.44
N LEU A 12 4.37 -8.69 1.41
CA LEU A 12 5.76 -8.26 1.47
C LEU A 12 6.42 -8.63 2.81
N SER A 13 5.72 -8.41 3.93
CA SER A 13 6.21 -8.80 5.26
C SER A 13 6.39 -10.32 5.37
N ALA A 14 5.44 -11.10 4.85
CA ALA A 14 5.51 -12.55 4.81
C ALA A 14 6.68 -13.03 3.94
N SER A 15 6.93 -12.40 2.79
CA SER A 15 8.08 -12.71 1.92
C SER A 15 9.42 -12.52 2.65
N SER A 16 9.57 -11.40 3.36
CA SER A 16 10.78 -11.13 4.15
C SER A 16 10.96 -12.13 5.30
N ALA A 17 9.89 -12.43 6.04
CA ALA A 17 9.92 -13.45 7.09
C ALA A 17 10.31 -14.83 6.53
N MET A 18 9.73 -15.22 5.39
CA MET A 18 10.08 -16.49 4.73
C MET A 18 11.55 -16.54 4.28
N LYS A 19 12.13 -15.44 3.80
CA LYS A 19 13.57 -15.38 3.49
C LYS A 19 14.43 -15.63 4.73
N GLN A 20 14.05 -15.04 5.86
CA GLN A 20 14.74 -15.26 7.13
C GLN A 20 14.62 -16.72 7.61
N VAL A 21 13.43 -17.31 7.51
CA VAL A 21 13.18 -18.73 7.82
C VAL A 21 14.07 -19.64 6.96
N ARG A 22 14.18 -19.36 5.65
CA ARG A 22 15.04 -20.13 4.73
C ARG A 22 16.53 -19.99 5.06
N ALA A 23 16.98 -18.80 5.46
CA ALA A 23 18.36 -18.61 5.90
C ALA A 23 18.65 -19.47 7.15
N GLN A 24 17.73 -19.50 8.11
CA GLN A 24 17.83 -20.36 9.28
C GLN A 24 17.74 -21.86 8.93
N GLU A 25 16.94 -22.23 7.93
CA GLU A 25 16.86 -23.61 7.42
C GLU A 25 18.20 -24.06 6.82
N GLY A 26 18.88 -23.18 6.09
CA GLY A 26 20.24 -23.43 5.58
C GLY A 26 21.23 -23.69 6.71
N ILE A 27 21.19 -22.88 7.77
CA ILE A 27 22.01 -23.08 8.98
C ILE A 27 21.67 -24.43 9.63
N LYS A 28 20.38 -24.74 9.80
CA LYS A 28 19.93 -26.01 10.37
C LYS A 28 20.46 -27.21 9.58
N LYS A 29 20.35 -27.20 8.26
CA LYS A 29 20.88 -28.27 7.38
C LYS A 29 22.39 -28.42 7.50
N GLN A 30 23.12 -27.30 7.58
CA GLN A 30 24.57 -27.34 7.82
C GLN A 30 24.90 -27.95 9.19
N MET A 31 24.12 -27.62 10.23
CA MET A 31 24.28 -28.20 11.56
C MET A 31 23.96 -29.69 11.56
N GLU A 32 22.89 -30.13 10.90
CA GLU A 32 22.56 -31.55 10.74
C GLU A 32 23.68 -32.33 10.04
N GLY A 33 24.29 -31.74 8.99
CA GLY A 33 25.44 -32.33 8.30
C GLY A 33 26.68 -32.44 9.21
N LYS A 34 27.02 -31.36 9.92
CA LYS A 34 28.14 -31.36 10.88
C LYS A 34 27.91 -32.34 12.04
N ALA A 35 26.70 -32.39 12.59
CA ALA A 35 26.31 -33.34 13.63
C ALA A 35 26.43 -34.78 13.13
N GLY A 36 26.08 -35.05 11.87
CA GLY A 36 26.28 -36.36 11.24
C GLY A 36 27.75 -36.78 11.17
N VAL A 37 28.63 -35.87 10.77
CA VAL A 37 30.09 -36.10 10.78
C VAL A 37 30.59 -36.34 12.21
N LEU A 38 30.18 -35.49 13.15
CA LEU A 38 30.58 -35.59 14.55
C LEU A 38 30.14 -36.92 15.18
N LYS A 39 28.93 -37.40 14.87
CA LYS A 39 28.44 -38.74 15.26
C LYS A 39 29.32 -39.87 14.71
N ALA A 40 29.74 -39.77 13.44
CA ALA A 40 30.62 -40.76 12.83
C ALA A 40 32.01 -40.76 13.47
N GLU A 41 32.56 -39.57 13.77
CA GLU A 41 33.82 -39.42 14.48
C GLU A 41 33.75 -40.02 15.90
N ILE A 42 32.71 -39.68 16.67
CA ILE A 42 32.48 -40.25 18.02
C ILE A 42 32.47 -41.77 17.95
N LYS A 43 31.72 -42.35 17.01
CA LYS A 43 31.64 -43.81 16.83
C LYS A 43 33.00 -44.42 16.49
N GLN A 44 33.79 -43.75 15.66
CA GLN A 44 35.12 -44.23 15.28
C GLN A 44 36.10 -44.16 16.44
N ASP A 45 36.11 -43.05 17.18
CA ASP A 45 37.00 -42.82 18.31
C ASP A 45 36.65 -43.75 19.48
N SER A 46 35.35 -43.88 19.80
CA SER A 46 34.88 -44.82 20.82
C SER A 46 35.25 -46.27 20.47
N GLY A 47 35.15 -46.65 19.20
CA GLY A 47 35.54 -47.96 18.70
C GLY A 47 37.04 -48.27 18.81
N ARG A 48 37.88 -47.25 18.97
CA ARG A 48 39.32 -47.35 19.21
C ARG A 48 39.71 -47.15 20.67
N GLY A 49 38.73 -46.94 21.56
CA GLY A 49 38.96 -46.63 22.98
C GLY A 49 39.44 -45.19 23.25
N GLY A 50 39.19 -44.27 22.32
CA GLY A 50 39.46 -42.84 22.49
C GLY A 50 38.40 -42.12 23.34
N ASP A 51 38.77 -40.94 23.86
CA ASP A 51 37.85 -40.07 24.61
C ASP A 51 36.92 -39.29 23.67
N THR A 52 35.61 -39.40 23.90
CA THR A 52 34.55 -38.78 23.10
C THR A 52 33.78 -37.69 23.84
N ALA A 53 34.05 -37.44 25.13
CA ALA A 53 33.20 -36.63 25.98
C ALA A 53 32.96 -35.21 25.43
N LYS A 54 34.02 -34.54 24.96
CA LYS A 54 33.91 -33.20 24.37
C LYS A 54 33.10 -33.17 23.07
N LYS A 55 33.24 -34.21 22.24
CA LYS A 55 32.50 -34.31 20.97
C LYS A 55 31.02 -34.58 21.23
N GLU A 56 30.71 -35.39 22.23
CA GLU A 56 29.33 -35.66 22.65
C GLU A 56 28.65 -34.41 23.22
N GLU A 57 29.38 -33.60 23.99
CA GLU A 57 28.89 -32.30 24.48
C GLU A 57 28.61 -31.34 23.31
N GLU A 58 29.56 -31.20 22.38
CA GLU A 58 29.37 -30.36 21.19
C GLU A 58 28.18 -30.82 20.35
N LEU A 59 28.02 -32.14 20.18
CA LEU A 59 26.89 -32.72 19.46
C LEU A 59 25.57 -32.35 20.13
N ALA A 60 25.47 -32.50 21.45
CA ALA A 60 24.26 -32.17 22.20
C ALA A 60 23.91 -30.67 22.09
N VAL A 61 24.91 -29.78 22.19
CA VAL A 61 24.71 -28.33 22.00
C VAL A 61 24.23 -28.03 20.58
N MET A 62 24.82 -28.69 19.58
CA MET A 62 24.45 -28.51 18.18
C MET A 62 23.03 -28.99 17.90
N GLU A 63 22.65 -30.16 18.39
CA GLU A 63 21.29 -30.70 18.26
C GLU A 63 20.26 -29.80 18.96
N LYS A 64 20.55 -29.35 20.19
CA LYS A 64 19.69 -28.41 20.90
C LYS A 64 19.45 -27.14 20.11
N LYS A 65 20.52 -26.53 19.57
CA LYS A 65 20.41 -25.31 18.77
C LYS A 65 19.67 -25.55 17.44
N ALA A 66 19.80 -26.73 16.83
CA ALA A 66 19.00 -27.10 15.66
C ALA A 66 17.50 -27.23 16.00
N THR A 67 17.17 -27.79 17.16
CA THR A 67 15.79 -27.84 17.68
C THR A 67 15.25 -26.45 17.99
N ASP A 68 16.04 -25.58 18.61
CA ASP A 68 15.66 -24.19 18.88
C ASP A 68 15.36 -23.42 17.60
N ILE A 69 16.16 -23.64 16.54
CA ILE A 69 15.87 -23.10 15.20
C ILE A 69 14.55 -23.66 14.67
N GLY A 70 14.29 -24.96 14.78
CA GLY A 70 13.02 -25.55 14.36
C GLY A 70 11.81 -24.95 15.09
N ASN A 71 11.92 -24.71 16.40
CA ASN A 71 10.89 -24.07 17.20
C ASN A 71 10.68 -22.61 16.78
N MET A 72 11.76 -21.86 16.51
CA MET A 72 11.68 -20.50 15.98
C MET A 72 10.98 -20.47 14.61
N GLN A 73 11.30 -21.40 13.71
CA GLN A 73 10.65 -21.53 12.41
C GLN A 73 9.14 -21.77 12.58
N MET A 74 8.75 -22.66 13.50
CA MET A 74 7.35 -22.95 13.77
C MET A 74 6.61 -21.72 14.33
N ASN A 75 7.23 -20.97 15.24
CA ASN A 75 6.67 -19.73 15.77
C ASN A 75 6.51 -18.66 14.67
N GLN A 76 7.53 -18.49 13.83
CA GLN A 76 7.48 -17.53 12.71
C GLN A 76 6.38 -17.88 11.70
N LEU A 77 6.20 -19.16 11.37
CA LEU A 77 5.12 -19.61 10.49
C LEU A 77 3.74 -19.35 11.13
N SER A 78 3.60 -19.58 12.44
CA SER A 78 2.36 -19.26 13.17
C SER A 78 2.05 -17.76 13.16
N GLU A 79 3.05 -16.93 13.42
CA GLU A 79 2.93 -15.47 13.37
C GLU A 79 2.57 -14.97 11.97
N MET A 80 3.18 -15.55 10.93
CA MET A 80 2.85 -15.25 9.54
C MET A 80 1.39 -15.57 9.24
N ASN A 81 0.89 -16.75 9.63
CA ASN A 81 -0.51 -17.12 9.45
C ASN A 81 -1.46 -16.15 10.18
N LYS A 82 -1.15 -15.81 11.44
CA LYS A 82 -1.94 -14.83 12.20
C LYS A 82 -1.95 -13.45 11.54
N ASN A 83 -0.83 -13.00 11.00
CA ASN A 83 -0.73 -11.71 10.33
C ASN A 83 -1.46 -11.71 8.98
N MET A 84 -1.42 -12.83 8.25
CA MET A 84 -2.18 -13.02 7.02
C MET A 84 -3.69 -12.96 7.27
N ASP A 85 -4.18 -13.66 8.31
CA ASP A 85 -5.60 -13.63 8.69
C ASP A 85 -6.06 -12.24 9.11
N LYS A 86 -5.23 -11.52 9.87
CA LYS A 86 -5.50 -10.13 10.26
C LYS A 86 -5.54 -9.22 9.03
N ALA A 87 -4.61 -9.40 8.09
CA ALA A 87 -4.58 -8.62 6.86
C ALA A 87 -5.82 -8.88 6.00
N LEU A 88 -6.28 -10.12 5.88
CA LEU A 88 -7.52 -10.48 5.18
C LEU A 88 -8.75 -9.81 5.80
N LYS A 89 -8.84 -9.80 7.14
CA LYS A 89 -9.93 -9.11 7.84
C LYS A 89 -9.88 -7.59 7.64
N ALA A 90 -8.69 -7.01 7.78
CA ALA A 90 -8.50 -5.58 7.58
C ALA A 90 -8.76 -5.15 6.12
N ASP A 91 -8.40 -5.99 5.14
CA ASP A 91 -8.72 -5.80 3.73
C ASP A 91 -10.23 -5.79 3.48
N ALA A 92 -10.96 -6.76 4.04
CA ALA A 92 -12.42 -6.79 3.93
C ALA A 92 -13.08 -5.57 4.60
N GLU A 93 -12.55 -5.09 5.72
CA GLU A 93 -13.02 -3.85 6.36
C GLU A 93 -12.70 -2.60 5.53
N GLU A 94 -11.52 -2.53 4.91
CA GLU A 94 -11.12 -1.43 4.03
C GLU A 94 -12.02 -1.35 2.80
N GLN A 95 -12.33 -2.50 2.18
CA GLN A 95 -13.26 -2.58 1.05
C GLN A 95 -14.66 -2.10 1.44
N LYS A 96 -15.21 -2.58 2.57
CA LYS A 96 -16.52 -2.12 3.06
C LYS A 96 -16.54 -0.61 3.35
N ARG A 97 -15.45 -0.05 3.88
CA ARG A 97 -15.34 1.40 4.11
C ARG A 97 -15.28 2.17 2.80
N ALA A 98 -14.55 1.68 1.81
CA ALA A 98 -14.46 2.27 0.49
C ALA A 98 -15.83 2.31 -0.20
N GLU A 99 -16.57 1.19 -0.18
CA GLU A 99 -17.94 1.09 -0.72
C GLU A 99 -18.88 2.09 -0.05
N LYS A 100 -18.87 2.16 1.30
CA LYS A 100 -19.72 3.10 2.05
C LYS A 100 -19.36 4.57 1.77
N LEU A 101 -18.09 4.86 1.52
CA LEU A 101 -17.63 6.21 1.18
C LEU A 101 -18.08 6.59 -0.23
N GLU A 102 -18.03 5.64 -1.17
CA GLU A 102 -18.53 5.82 -2.53
C GLU A 102 -20.03 6.12 -2.54
N GLU A 103 -20.83 5.32 -1.83
CA GLU A 103 -22.27 5.53 -1.70
C GLU A 103 -22.62 6.92 -1.13
N GLN A 104 -21.88 7.39 -0.12
CA GLN A 104 -22.06 8.73 0.45
C GLN A 104 -21.70 9.83 -0.54
N ARG A 105 -20.64 9.65 -1.35
CA ARG A 105 -20.28 10.63 -2.38
C ARG A 105 -21.35 10.72 -3.46
N ASP A 106 -21.94 9.60 -3.84
CA ASP A 106 -23.00 9.58 -4.85
C ASP A 106 -24.28 10.23 -4.35
N LYS A 107 -24.69 9.96 -3.10
CA LYS A 107 -25.80 10.68 -2.44
C LYS A 107 -25.57 12.20 -2.43
N LYS A 108 -24.38 12.63 -2.01
CA LYS A 108 -24.04 14.07 -1.97
C LYS A 108 -23.99 14.71 -3.37
N ARG A 109 -23.58 13.96 -4.40
CA ARG A 109 -23.60 14.41 -5.79
C ARG A 109 -25.04 14.54 -6.31
N ALA A 110 -25.93 13.62 -5.94
CA ALA A 110 -27.35 13.68 -6.30
C ALA A 110 -28.03 14.90 -5.66
N GLU A 111 -27.87 15.10 -4.35
CA GLU A 111 -28.40 16.28 -3.63
C GLU A 111 -27.90 17.60 -4.23
N LYS A 112 -26.60 17.68 -4.57
CA LYS A 112 -26.03 18.88 -5.20
C LYS A 112 -26.61 19.15 -6.58
N ARG A 113 -26.93 18.09 -7.35
CA ARG A 113 -27.58 18.22 -8.67
C ARG A 113 -29.02 18.72 -8.54
N GLU A 114 -29.76 18.23 -7.56
CA GLU A 114 -31.12 18.67 -7.26
C GLU A 114 -31.15 20.15 -6.85
N GLN A 115 -30.29 20.56 -5.92
CA GLN A 115 -30.16 21.96 -5.49
C GLN A 115 -29.79 22.92 -6.65
N LEU A 116 -28.93 22.46 -7.58
CA LEU A 116 -28.59 23.24 -8.78
C LEU A 116 -29.78 23.38 -9.74
N GLY A 117 -30.61 22.34 -9.85
CA GLY A 117 -31.86 22.37 -10.63
C GLY A 117 -32.87 23.35 -10.06
N GLU A 118 -33.12 23.28 -8.75
CA GLU A 118 -34.05 24.21 -8.06
C GLU A 118 -33.59 25.67 -8.13
N LEU A 119 -32.27 25.92 -8.08
CA LEU A 119 -31.72 27.26 -8.26
C LEU A 119 -31.92 27.77 -9.68
N GLN A 120 -31.74 26.93 -10.71
CA GLN A 120 -32.03 27.33 -12.09
C GLN A 120 -33.52 27.62 -12.31
N GLU A 121 -34.42 26.82 -11.71
CA GLU A 121 -35.86 27.03 -11.79
C GLU A 121 -36.29 28.33 -11.09
N LYS A 122 -35.78 28.61 -9.88
CA LYS A 122 -36.04 29.89 -9.18
C LYS A 122 -35.50 31.11 -9.93
N ILE A 123 -34.37 30.97 -10.63
CA ILE A 123 -33.81 32.03 -11.48
C ILE A 123 -34.68 32.25 -12.73
N ALA A 124 -35.25 31.18 -13.30
CA ALA A 124 -36.17 31.28 -14.43
C ALA A 124 -37.53 31.89 -14.06
N GLU A 125 -38.04 31.63 -12.85
CA GLU A 125 -39.29 32.21 -12.33
C GLU A 125 -39.14 33.67 -11.85
N SER A 126 -37.93 34.08 -11.46
CA SER A 126 -37.62 35.46 -11.06
C SER A 126 -37.40 36.37 -12.29
N THR A 127 -38.36 36.45 -13.20
CA THR A 127 -38.40 37.49 -14.22
C THR A 127 -38.88 38.80 -13.59
N VAL A 128 -37.93 39.69 -13.31
CA VAL A 128 -38.24 41.09 -12.96
C VAL A 128 -38.76 41.79 -14.20
N SER A 129 -40.04 42.16 -14.20
CA SER A 129 -40.57 43.17 -15.12
C SER A 129 -39.90 44.52 -14.79
N VAL A 130 -38.93 44.92 -15.61
CA VAL A 130 -38.51 46.33 -15.69
C VAL A 130 -39.39 46.98 -16.74
N ASP A 131 -40.24 47.89 -16.28
CA ASP A 131 -41.08 48.74 -17.12
C ASP A 131 -40.20 49.53 -18.11
N GLY A 132 -40.27 49.17 -19.40
CA GLY A 132 -40.00 50.09 -20.51
C GLY A 132 -38.56 50.28 -21.01
N ALA A 133 -37.63 49.34 -20.83
CA ALA A 133 -36.35 49.37 -21.54
C ALA A 133 -35.91 47.97 -22.00
N GLU A 134 -35.92 47.75 -23.30
CA GLU A 134 -35.53 46.52 -23.97
C GLU A 134 -34.00 46.32 -23.85
N VAL A 135 -33.57 45.31 -23.09
CA VAL A 135 -32.17 44.88 -23.04
C VAL A 135 -32.06 43.55 -23.76
N THR A 136 -31.47 43.58 -24.96
CA THR A 136 -31.15 42.40 -25.76
C THR A 136 -29.92 41.71 -25.18
N VAL A 137 -30.11 40.52 -24.58
CA VAL A 137 -28.99 39.62 -24.27
C VAL A 137 -28.57 38.96 -25.58
N VAL A 138 -27.48 39.45 -26.16
CA VAL A 138 -26.85 38.85 -27.35
C VAL A 138 -26.16 37.56 -26.91
N SER A 139 -26.68 36.41 -27.34
CA SER A 139 -25.94 35.14 -27.32
C SER A 139 -24.80 35.25 -28.33
N ALA A 140 -23.55 35.38 -27.85
CA ALA A 140 -22.37 35.24 -28.70
C ALA A 140 -22.14 33.75 -29.04
N PRO A 141 -21.72 33.40 -30.27
CA PRO A 141 -21.61 32.02 -30.73
C PRO A 141 -20.31 31.36 -30.28
N ASP A 142 -20.44 30.08 -29.92
CA ASP A 142 -19.45 29.00 -29.98
C ASP A 142 -17.98 29.32 -29.66
N THR A 143 -17.54 29.00 -28.43
CA THR A 143 -16.17 28.50 -28.22
C THR A 143 -16.24 27.07 -27.73
N LYS A 144 -16.03 26.13 -28.66
CA LYS A 144 -15.72 24.73 -28.36
C LYS A 144 -14.54 24.70 -27.39
N THR A 145 -14.77 24.28 -26.15
CA THR A 145 -13.73 23.74 -25.27
C THR A 145 -13.26 22.40 -25.85
N GLY A 146 -12.20 22.46 -26.65
CA GLY A 146 -11.42 21.28 -27.04
C GLY A 146 -10.62 20.78 -25.83
N GLU A 147 -10.70 19.48 -25.59
CA GLU A 147 -10.09 18.72 -24.50
C GLU A 147 -8.59 18.98 -24.34
N VAL A 148 -8.13 19.21 -23.11
CA VAL A 148 -6.72 19.12 -22.76
C VAL A 148 -6.47 17.70 -22.22
N HIS A 149 -5.92 16.84 -23.08
CA HIS A 149 -5.34 15.57 -22.68
C HIS A 149 -4.11 15.85 -21.79
N LEU A 150 -4.12 15.36 -20.55
CA LEU A 150 -2.88 15.22 -19.77
C LEU A 150 -2.32 13.83 -20.03
N ASP A 151 -1.32 13.74 -20.92
CA ASP A 151 -0.46 12.58 -21.01
C ASP A 151 0.56 12.58 -19.86
N GLU A 152 0.62 11.44 -19.19
CA GLU A 152 1.55 11.06 -18.15
C GLU A 152 2.96 10.90 -18.73
N ALA A 153 3.91 11.73 -18.28
CA ALA A 153 5.33 11.44 -18.42
C ALA A 153 6.08 11.83 -17.14
N ILE A 154 6.49 10.78 -16.43
CA ILE A 154 7.26 10.77 -15.20
C ILE A 154 8.70 11.15 -15.53
N ALA A 155 9.27 12.18 -14.88
CA ALA A 155 10.71 12.25 -14.68
C ALA A 155 11.05 13.14 -13.48
N SER A 156 11.43 12.47 -12.38
CA SER A 156 12.58 12.81 -11.53
C SER A 156 13.07 14.26 -11.57
N THR A 157 13.00 14.99 -10.46
CA THR A 157 14.18 15.54 -9.76
C THR A 157 13.77 16.10 -8.39
N SER A 158 14.70 15.96 -7.44
CA SER A 158 14.70 16.26 -6.02
C SER A 158 14.15 17.61 -5.54
N ALA A 159 13.54 17.55 -4.36
CA ALA A 159 13.68 18.44 -3.20
C ALA A 159 13.45 19.97 -3.35
N SER A 160 12.53 20.45 -2.50
CA SER A 160 12.49 21.77 -1.84
C SER A 160 11.82 22.94 -2.58
N GLU A 161 10.93 23.61 -1.83
CA GLU A 161 10.47 25.01 -2.00
C GLU A 161 9.44 25.33 -3.10
N VAL A 162 8.15 25.31 -2.75
CA VAL A 162 7.13 26.09 -3.48
C VAL A 162 6.91 27.41 -2.73
N LYS A 163 7.63 28.46 -3.14
CA LYS A 163 7.25 29.85 -2.88
C LYS A 163 6.24 30.29 -3.92
N THR A 164 5.10 30.75 -3.45
CA THR A 164 4.02 31.35 -4.22
C THR A 164 4.50 32.63 -4.93
N ALA A 165 4.31 32.72 -6.25
CA ALA A 165 4.40 33.97 -6.99
C ALA A 165 3.10 34.18 -7.77
N ILE A 166 2.23 35.02 -7.23
CA ILE A 166 1.08 35.59 -7.94
C ILE A 166 1.61 36.83 -8.67
N THR A 167 1.81 36.74 -9.97
CA THR A 167 1.99 37.92 -10.83
C THR A 167 0.71 38.15 -11.60
N GLY A 168 -0.12 39.06 -11.11
CA GLY A 168 -1.27 39.58 -11.85
C GLY A 168 -0.80 40.61 -12.89
N SER A 169 -1.27 40.47 -14.13
CA SER A 169 -1.11 41.49 -15.17
C SER A 169 -2.40 42.31 -15.28
N VAL A 170 -2.32 43.60 -14.95
CA VAL A 170 -3.34 44.61 -15.28
C VAL A 170 -2.86 45.31 -16.56
N THR A 171 -3.67 45.28 -17.62
CA THR A 171 -3.44 46.06 -18.84
C THR A 171 -4.43 47.22 -18.90
N MET A 172 -3.91 48.45 -18.95
CA MET A 172 -4.66 49.68 -19.20
C MET A 172 -4.66 50.00 -20.70
N ASP A 173 -5.83 50.09 -21.32
CA ASP A 173 -6.01 50.57 -22.69
C ASP A 173 -5.99 52.11 -22.71
N THR A 174 -5.06 52.69 -23.48
CA THR A 174 -5.06 54.13 -23.79
C THR A 174 -5.48 54.30 -25.25
N LYS A 175 -6.65 54.92 -25.47
CA LYS A 175 -7.18 55.27 -26.80
C LYS A 175 -6.38 56.43 -27.41
N VAL A 176 -6.06 56.33 -28.70
CA VAL A 176 -5.73 57.47 -29.59
C VAL A 176 -6.88 57.63 -30.57
#